data_AF-A0A9W6JWN8-F1
#
_entry.id   AF-A0A9W6JWN8-F1
#
_cell.length_a   1.000
_cell.length_b   1.000
_cell.length_c   1.000
_cell.angle_alpha   90.00
_cell.angle_beta   90.00
_cell.angle_gamma   90.00
#
_symmetry.space_group_name_H-M   'P 1'
#
loop_
_entity.id
_entity.type
_entity.pdbx_description
1 polymer ?
#
loop_
_entity_poly.entity_id
_entity_poly.type
_entity_poly.pdbx_seq_one_letter_code
_entity_poly.pdbx_strand_id
1 'polypeptide(L)'
;MRAHLDKDAVPPKGPAAAPASGLLGAALMAAVAAARSALEREDPAEAVHDVRKAFKQLRGLLRLVRGAGRRDARALREEIGTAARTLSGARDRVVMRETLDRLVEKGRLTPEAHRAAGAVLADGGGEAAEPIPPNVHAGMSALVARCGSAVAAMGGASGPETVIAAIATDYQRARRRGRSIDISDDVELHELRKAVIAHRYQMEVIAPCWPALGEIWVKELQDLRDKLGHHHDLAVLVEAVLAEGPAETGWRAEVVEGAQAQQKKLVRRAMRLQACLFAERPKPFARRMRAYAKAAHAAD
;
A
#
# COMPACT_ATOMS: atom_id res chain seq x y z
N MET A 1 -1.81 -19.09 -31.37
CA MET A 1 -1.61 -17.64 -31.56
C MET A 1 -1.41 -17.01 -30.20
N ARG A 2 -0.15 -16.80 -29.80
CA ARG A 2 0.23 -16.24 -28.48
C ARG A 2 0.12 -14.72 -28.56
N ALA A 3 -0.79 -14.12 -27.81
CA ALA A 3 -0.80 -12.67 -27.60
C ALA A 3 0.34 -12.29 -26.65
N HIS A 4 1.31 -11.56 -27.17
CA HIS A 4 2.35 -10.87 -26.41
C HIS A 4 1.67 -9.80 -25.54
N LEU A 5 1.70 -9.99 -24.22
CA LEU A 5 1.42 -8.92 -23.28
C LEU A 5 2.64 -8.02 -23.25
N ASP A 6 2.47 -6.83 -23.83
CA ASP A 6 3.42 -5.73 -23.81
C ASP A 6 3.77 -5.39 -22.35
N LYS A 7 5.03 -5.64 -21.99
CA LYS A 7 5.60 -5.40 -20.65
C LYS A 7 6.33 -4.05 -20.57
N ASP A 8 6.25 -3.23 -21.61
CA ASP A 8 7.03 -2.00 -21.73
C ASP A 8 6.18 -0.71 -21.63
N ALA A 9 5.10 -0.73 -20.85
CA ALA A 9 4.43 0.49 -20.43
C ALA A 9 5.32 1.27 -19.44
N VAL A 10 6.24 2.07 -20.00
CA VAL A 10 6.97 3.12 -19.28
C VAL A 10 5.93 4.05 -18.63
N PRO A 11 5.94 4.23 -17.30
CA PRO A 11 5.03 5.15 -16.64
C PRO A 11 5.24 6.56 -17.22
N PRO A 12 4.18 7.38 -17.35
CA PRO A 12 4.32 8.73 -17.87
C PRO A 12 5.38 9.48 -17.07
N LYS A 13 6.32 10.13 -17.79
CA LYS A 13 7.32 11.02 -17.20
C LYS A 13 6.62 11.92 -16.18
N GLY A 14 7.04 11.81 -14.92
CA GLY A 14 6.54 12.64 -13.85
C GLY A 14 6.69 14.13 -14.21
N PRO A 15 5.83 15.00 -13.65
CA PRO A 15 5.92 16.43 -13.91
C PRO A 15 7.32 16.94 -13.60
N ALA A 16 7.78 17.90 -14.43
CA ALA A 16 9.01 18.66 -14.20
C ALA A 16 9.09 19.13 -12.74
N ALA A 17 10.30 19.11 -12.18
CA ALA A 17 10.58 19.37 -10.77
C ALA A 17 9.82 20.60 -10.26
N ALA A 18 8.80 20.36 -9.44
CA ALA A 18 8.17 21.43 -8.68
C ALA A 18 9.17 21.89 -7.61
N PRO A 19 9.33 23.22 -7.38
CA PRO A 19 10.26 23.72 -6.37
C PRO A 19 9.96 23.09 -5.00
N ALA A 20 11.01 22.78 -4.25
CA ALA A 20 10.95 21.98 -3.02
C ALA A 20 9.95 22.50 -1.97
N SER A 21 9.60 23.79 -2.02
CA SER A 21 8.60 24.48 -1.18
C SER A 21 7.16 24.03 -1.42
N GLY A 22 6.88 23.21 -2.44
CA GLY A 22 5.55 22.67 -2.75
C GLY A 22 5.44 21.14 -2.77
N LEU A 23 6.49 20.37 -2.46
CA LEU A 23 6.52 18.91 -2.71
C LEU A 23 5.39 18.14 -2.01
N LEU A 24 5.10 18.46 -0.74
CA LEU A 24 4.00 17.82 -0.02
C LEU A 24 2.63 18.25 -0.58
N GLY A 25 2.46 19.54 -0.88
CA GLY A 25 1.23 20.08 -1.46
C GLY A 25 0.93 19.44 -2.81
N ALA A 26 1.91 19.42 -3.71
CA ALA A 26 1.82 18.77 -5.02
C ALA A 26 1.51 17.27 -4.90
N ALA A 27 2.20 16.55 -4.00
CA ALA A 27 1.94 15.12 -3.78
C ALA A 27 0.52 14.87 -3.22
N LEU A 28 0.04 15.71 -2.31
CA LEU A 28 -1.33 15.61 -1.78
C LEU A 28 -2.37 15.91 -2.87
N MET A 29 -2.16 16.97 -3.66
CA MET A 29 -3.06 17.31 -4.78
C MET A 29 -3.10 16.20 -5.84
N ALA A 30 -1.95 15.63 -6.19
CA ALA A 30 -1.87 14.48 -7.10
C ALA A 30 -2.61 13.26 -6.53
N ALA A 31 -2.49 13.00 -5.22
CA ALA A 31 -3.20 11.90 -4.58
C ALA A 31 -4.73 12.13 -4.50
N VAL A 32 -5.18 13.39 -4.35
CA VAL A 32 -6.61 13.74 -4.45
C VAL A 32 -7.11 13.53 -5.88
N ALA A 33 -6.37 13.98 -6.88
CA ALA A 33 -6.72 13.79 -8.30
C ALA A 33 -6.80 12.30 -8.66
N ALA A 34 -5.84 11.49 -8.19
CA ALA A 34 -5.87 10.05 -8.35
C ALA A 34 -7.10 9.40 -7.68
N ALA A 35 -7.49 9.85 -6.49
CA ALA A 35 -8.70 9.36 -5.81
C ALA A 35 -9.98 9.72 -6.58
N ARG A 36 -10.05 10.91 -7.15
CA ARG A 36 -11.18 11.35 -7.98
C ARG A 36 -11.30 10.51 -9.25
N SER A 37 -10.20 10.37 -9.99
CA SER A 37 -10.18 9.56 -11.22
C SER A 37 -10.47 8.08 -10.94
N ALA A 38 -10.04 7.55 -9.79
CA ALA A 38 -10.36 6.20 -9.36
C ALA A 38 -11.86 5.96 -9.13
N LEU A 39 -12.61 6.98 -8.68
CA LEU A 39 -14.06 6.90 -8.51
C LEU A 39 -14.82 6.96 -9.85
N GLU A 40 -14.16 7.38 -10.92
CA GLU A 40 -14.74 7.51 -12.28
C GLU A 40 -14.42 6.29 -13.15
N ARG A 41 -13.71 5.27 -12.62
CA ARG A 41 -13.39 4.04 -13.35
C ARG A 41 -14.64 3.24 -13.69
N GLU A 42 -14.71 2.74 -14.92
CA GLU A 42 -15.81 1.91 -15.41
C GLU A 42 -15.79 0.50 -14.83
N ASP A 43 -14.60 -0.11 -14.71
CA ASP A 43 -14.45 -1.44 -14.10
C ASP A 43 -14.54 -1.33 -12.56
N PRO A 44 -15.52 -2.00 -11.91
CA PRO A 44 -15.69 -1.91 -10.47
C PRO A 44 -14.50 -2.43 -9.64
N ALA A 45 -13.82 -3.48 -10.12
CA ALA A 45 -12.69 -4.07 -9.41
C ALA A 45 -11.49 -3.11 -9.42
N GLU A 46 -11.21 -2.51 -10.59
CA GLU A 46 -10.21 -1.45 -10.74
C GLU A 46 -10.57 -0.21 -9.91
N ALA A 47 -11.84 0.22 -9.94
CA ALA A 47 -12.32 1.36 -9.14
C ALA A 47 -12.02 1.15 -7.64
N VAL A 48 -12.44 0.02 -7.08
CA VAL A 48 -12.18 -0.31 -5.66
C VAL A 48 -10.68 -0.40 -5.37
N HIS A 49 -9.90 -1.02 -6.26
CA HIS A 49 -8.45 -1.14 -6.10
C HIS A 49 -7.78 0.25 -6.06
N ASP A 50 -8.06 1.09 -7.04
CA ASP A 50 -7.43 2.40 -7.21
C ASP A 50 -7.88 3.39 -6.14
N VAL A 51 -9.16 3.38 -5.74
CA VAL A 51 -9.64 4.20 -4.61
C VAL A 51 -8.90 3.82 -3.34
N ARG A 52 -8.75 2.51 -3.04
CA ARG A 52 -7.99 2.06 -1.86
C ARG A 52 -6.52 2.44 -1.94
N LYS A 53 -5.91 2.39 -3.12
CA LYS A 53 -4.52 2.81 -3.34
C LYS A 53 -4.36 4.31 -3.08
N ALA A 54 -5.21 5.15 -3.66
CA ALA A 54 -5.20 6.59 -3.47
C ALA A 54 -5.50 6.97 -2.02
N PHE A 55 -6.43 6.29 -1.34
CA PHE A 55 -6.73 6.51 0.07
C PHE A 55 -5.56 6.15 0.99
N LYS A 56 -4.81 5.08 0.70
CA LYS A 56 -3.57 4.76 1.43
C LYS A 56 -2.50 5.84 1.21
N GLN A 57 -2.37 6.33 -0.03
CA GLN A 57 -1.45 7.41 -0.38
C GLN A 57 -1.78 8.70 0.39
N LEU A 58 -3.02 9.20 0.27
CA LEU A 58 -3.51 10.36 1.02
C LEU A 58 -3.27 10.19 2.52
N ARG A 59 -3.62 9.03 3.09
CA ARG A 59 -3.42 8.78 4.51
C ARG A 59 -1.96 8.74 4.93
N GLY A 60 -1.04 8.35 4.05
CA GLY A 60 0.40 8.36 4.25
C GLY A 60 1.00 9.77 4.19
N LEU A 61 0.55 10.56 3.22
CA LEU A 61 1.02 11.93 2.99
C LEU A 61 0.47 12.92 4.03
N LEU A 62 -0.80 12.80 4.43
CA LEU A 62 -1.39 13.61 5.50
C LEU A 62 -0.68 13.42 6.85
N ARG A 63 0.14 12.36 7.01
CA ARG A 63 1.04 12.19 8.17
C ARG A 63 2.15 13.21 8.21
N LEU A 64 2.44 13.88 7.10
CA LEU A 64 3.53 14.83 6.97
C LEU A 64 3.11 16.26 7.30
N VAL A 65 1.80 16.55 7.29
CA VAL A 65 1.26 17.87 7.64
C VAL A 65 1.54 18.20 9.11
N ARG A 66 2.12 19.37 9.36
CA ARG A 66 2.44 19.90 10.70
C ARG A 66 1.86 21.32 10.86
N GLY A 67 2.01 21.89 12.06
CA GLY A 67 1.51 23.24 12.36
C GLY A 67 -0.02 23.32 12.38
N ALA A 68 -0.57 24.44 11.90
CA ALA A 68 -1.99 24.76 11.95
C ALA A 68 -2.88 23.68 11.30
N GLY A 69 -2.44 23.07 10.19
CA GLY A 69 -3.20 22.02 9.48
C GLY A 69 -3.15 20.63 10.12
N ARG A 70 -2.40 20.43 11.22
CA ARG A 70 -2.18 19.09 11.80
C ARG A 70 -3.48 18.44 12.30
N ARG A 71 -4.39 19.23 12.89
CA ARG A 71 -5.66 18.72 13.44
C ARG A 71 -6.56 18.24 12.30
N ASP A 72 -6.72 19.05 11.27
CA ASP A 72 -7.57 18.75 10.11
C ASP A 72 -7.02 17.58 9.31
N ALA A 73 -5.69 17.55 9.09
CA ALA A 73 -5.03 16.40 8.45
C ALA A 73 -5.24 15.10 9.24
N ARG A 74 -5.30 15.15 10.58
CA ARG A 74 -5.60 13.97 11.42
C ARG A 74 -7.06 13.54 11.23
N ALA A 75 -8.01 14.47 11.27
CA ALA A 75 -9.43 14.18 11.07
C ALA A 75 -9.69 13.55 9.69
N LEU A 76 -9.17 14.16 8.62
CA LEU A 76 -9.29 13.61 7.27
C LEU A 76 -8.70 12.20 7.15
N ARG A 77 -7.57 11.92 7.81
CA ARG A 77 -6.99 10.57 7.80
C ARG A 77 -7.86 9.52 8.46
N GLU A 78 -8.60 9.91 9.51
CA GLU A 78 -9.55 9.05 10.21
C GLU A 78 -10.79 8.82 9.34
N GLU A 79 -11.35 9.88 8.75
CA GLU A 79 -12.48 9.81 7.81
C GLU A 79 -12.17 8.93 6.59
N ILE A 80 -11.02 9.14 5.93
CA ILE A 80 -10.56 8.29 4.81
C ILE A 80 -10.37 6.84 5.29
N GLY A 81 -9.88 6.65 6.52
CA GLY A 81 -9.76 5.33 7.12
C GLY A 81 -11.10 4.63 7.28
N THR A 82 -12.13 5.35 7.71
CA THR A 82 -13.51 4.86 7.85
C THR A 82 -14.12 4.56 6.49
N ALA A 83 -14.01 5.47 5.52
CA ALA A 83 -14.50 5.24 4.16
C ALA A 83 -13.80 4.03 3.50
N ALA A 84 -12.49 3.87 3.67
CA ALA A 84 -11.77 2.72 3.11
C ALA A 84 -12.25 1.36 3.67
N ARG A 85 -12.80 1.33 4.89
CA ARG A 85 -13.34 0.11 5.50
C ARG A 85 -14.68 -0.32 4.91
N THR A 86 -15.43 0.57 4.26
CA THR A 86 -16.66 0.15 3.56
C THR A 86 -16.35 -0.64 2.28
N LEU A 87 -15.11 -0.56 1.78
CA LEU A 87 -14.63 -1.25 0.58
C LEU A 87 -13.96 -2.61 0.86
N SER A 88 -14.06 -3.19 2.06
CA SER A 88 -13.40 -4.47 2.37
C SER A 88 -14.19 -5.70 1.95
N GLY A 89 -15.53 -5.68 1.99
CA GLY A 89 -16.35 -6.88 1.80
C GLY A 89 -16.27 -7.55 0.41
N ALA A 90 -16.11 -6.77 -0.66
CA ALA A 90 -16.12 -7.30 -2.04
C ALA A 90 -14.77 -7.90 -2.52
N ARG A 91 -13.68 -7.71 -1.76
CA ARG A 91 -12.31 -7.98 -2.24
C ARG A 91 -11.78 -9.35 -1.83
N ASP A 92 -12.27 -9.90 -0.73
CA ASP A 92 -11.58 -11.03 -0.08
C ASP A 92 -11.60 -12.28 -0.98
N ARG A 93 -12.63 -12.47 -1.81
CA ARG A 93 -12.73 -13.61 -2.75
C ARG A 93 -11.79 -13.52 -3.96
N VAL A 94 -11.70 -12.36 -4.60
CA VAL A 94 -10.76 -12.15 -5.73
C VAL A 94 -9.33 -12.35 -5.23
N VAL A 95 -8.99 -11.79 -4.08
CA VAL A 95 -7.66 -11.97 -3.46
C VAL A 95 -7.41 -13.43 -3.11
N MET A 96 -8.40 -14.18 -2.58
CA MET A 96 -8.25 -15.61 -2.30
C MET A 96 -7.93 -16.41 -3.57
N ARG A 97 -8.64 -16.14 -4.68
CA ARG A 97 -8.39 -16.79 -5.98
C ARG A 97 -6.98 -16.51 -6.50
N GLU A 98 -6.59 -15.23 -6.55
CA GLU A 98 -5.22 -14.84 -6.92
C GLU A 98 -4.16 -15.47 -5.98
N THR A 99 -4.51 -15.70 -4.72
CA THR A 99 -3.61 -16.34 -3.76
C THR A 99 -3.46 -17.84 -4.02
N LEU A 100 -4.55 -18.54 -4.37
CA LEU A 100 -4.51 -19.93 -4.83
C LEU A 100 -3.69 -20.07 -6.11
N ASP A 101 -3.90 -19.20 -7.10
CA ASP A 101 -3.14 -19.20 -8.37
C ASP A 101 -1.64 -19.04 -8.10
N ARG A 102 -1.27 -18.10 -7.22
CA ARG A 102 0.12 -17.89 -6.81
C ARG A 102 0.71 -19.09 -6.06
N LEU A 103 -0.08 -19.89 -5.34
CA LEU A 103 0.43 -21.11 -4.71
C LEU A 103 0.76 -22.17 -5.77
N VAL A 104 -0.09 -22.34 -6.79
CA VAL A 104 0.18 -23.23 -7.92
C VAL A 104 1.44 -22.82 -8.68
N GLU A 105 1.57 -21.52 -9.03
CA GLU A 105 2.77 -20.99 -9.70
C GLU A 105 4.07 -21.22 -8.92
N LYS A 106 3.99 -21.35 -7.59
CA LYS A 106 5.14 -21.59 -6.73
C LYS A 106 5.37 -23.07 -6.43
N GLY A 107 4.60 -23.97 -7.05
CA GLY A 107 4.65 -25.41 -6.80
C GLY A 107 4.30 -25.76 -5.36
N ARG A 108 3.40 -24.98 -4.73
CA ARG A 108 2.93 -25.15 -3.35
C ARG A 108 1.54 -25.77 -3.27
N LEU A 109 0.89 -25.94 -4.41
CA LEU A 109 -0.46 -26.48 -4.51
C LEU A 109 -0.62 -27.21 -5.84
N THR A 110 -1.22 -28.39 -5.81
CA THR A 110 -1.57 -29.19 -6.96
C THR A 110 -2.74 -28.56 -7.72
N PRO A 111 -2.83 -28.79 -9.04
CA PRO A 111 -4.00 -28.38 -9.81
C PRO A 111 -5.32 -28.96 -9.26
N GLU A 112 -5.29 -30.17 -8.70
CA GLU A 112 -6.44 -30.85 -8.09
C GLU A 112 -6.92 -30.10 -6.85
N ALA A 113 -6.02 -29.81 -5.91
CA ALA A 113 -6.36 -29.08 -4.69
C ALA A 113 -6.75 -27.62 -4.99
N HIS A 114 -6.14 -27.00 -6.00
CA HIS A 114 -6.55 -25.68 -6.51
C HIS A 114 -7.99 -25.69 -7.02
N ARG A 115 -8.38 -26.65 -7.87
CA ARG A 115 -9.76 -26.77 -8.36
C ARG A 115 -10.75 -27.00 -7.22
N ALA A 116 -10.42 -27.87 -6.27
CA ALA A 116 -11.27 -28.17 -5.12
C ALA A 116 -11.46 -26.95 -4.20
N ALA A 117 -10.36 -26.26 -3.87
CA ALA A 117 -10.40 -25.02 -3.09
C ALA A 117 -11.18 -23.93 -3.83
N GLY A 118 -10.95 -23.80 -5.14
CA GLY A 118 -11.64 -22.86 -6.00
C GLY A 118 -13.15 -23.12 -6.04
N ALA A 119 -13.59 -24.37 -6.13
CA ALA A 119 -15.01 -24.71 -6.12
C ALA A 119 -15.69 -24.30 -4.80
N VAL A 120 -15.09 -24.66 -3.66
CA VAL A 120 -15.67 -24.38 -2.34
C VAL A 120 -15.64 -22.88 -2.01
N LEU A 121 -14.51 -22.21 -2.27
CA LEU A 121 -14.36 -20.79 -1.97
C LEU A 121 -15.04 -19.88 -3.01
N ALA A 122 -15.48 -20.41 -4.17
CA ALA A 122 -16.23 -19.69 -5.20
C ALA A 122 -17.74 -19.94 -5.17
N ASP A 123 -18.25 -20.95 -4.46
CA ASP A 123 -19.68 -21.33 -4.47
C ASP A 123 -20.61 -20.29 -3.80
N GLY A 124 -20.05 -19.23 -3.22
CA GLY A 124 -20.79 -18.09 -2.69
C GLY A 124 -21.05 -16.95 -3.69
N GLY A 125 -21.02 -17.20 -4.99
CA GLY A 125 -21.21 -16.20 -6.04
C GLY A 125 -19.87 -15.55 -6.43
N GLY A 126 -19.24 -16.13 -7.46
CA GLY A 126 -18.26 -15.44 -8.29
C GLY A 126 -18.91 -14.37 -9.17
N GLU A 127 -19.81 -13.56 -8.60
CA GLU A 127 -20.33 -12.39 -9.29
C GLU A 127 -19.17 -11.40 -9.44
N ALA A 128 -19.12 -10.79 -10.63
CA ALA A 128 -18.20 -9.70 -10.92
C ALA A 128 -18.17 -8.71 -9.75
N ALA A 129 -17.02 -8.09 -9.50
CA ALA A 129 -16.91 -7.09 -8.44
C ALA A 129 -18.11 -6.14 -8.52
N GLU A 130 -18.91 -6.10 -7.46
CA GLU A 130 -20.10 -5.25 -7.47
C GLU A 130 -19.66 -3.79 -7.57
N PRO A 131 -20.37 -2.97 -8.37
CA PRO A 131 -20.19 -1.54 -8.36
C PRO A 131 -20.28 -0.98 -6.93
N ILE A 132 -19.46 0.02 -6.63
CA ILE A 132 -19.55 0.72 -5.35
C ILE A 132 -20.97 1.27 -5.22
N PRO A 133 -21.73 0.94 -4.15
CA PRO A 133 -23.11 1.39 -4.01
C PRO A 133 -23.22 2.92 -4.16
N PRO A 134 -24.25 3.45 -4.85
CA PRO A 134 -24.32 4.88 -5.16
C PRO A 134 -24.19 5.82 -3.95
N ASN A 135 -24.72 5.42 -2.79
CA ASN A 135 -24.59 6.17 -1.54
C ASN A 135 -23.15 6.17 -0.99
N VAL A 136 -22.43 5.04 -1.11
CA VAL A 136 -21.02 4.92 -0.72
C VAL A 136 -20.16 5.73 -1.68
N HIS A 137 -20.42 5.63 -2.98
CA HIS A 137 -19.74 6.42 -4.02
C HIS A 137 -19.92 7.93 -3.79
N ALA A 138 -21.15 8.39 -3.57
CA ALA A 138 -21.44 9.80 -3.29
C ALA A 138 -20.73 10.29 -2.02
N GLY A 139 -20.74 9.48 -0.95
CA GLY A 139 -20.02 9.80 0.29
C GLY A 139 -18.51 9.90 0.10
N MET A 140 -17.91 8.99 -0.70
CA MET A 140 -16.49 9.04 -1.05
C MET A 140 -16.15 10.23 -1.94
N SER A 141 -16.98 10.52 -2.95
CA SER A 141 -16.82 11.68 -3.82
C SER A 141 -16.85 12.99 -3.02
N ALA A 142 -17.79 13.14 -2.09
CA ALA A 142 -17.86 14.28 -1.19
C ALA A 142 -16.63 14.36 -0.26
N LEU A 143 -16.14 13.23 0.26
CA LEU A 143 -14.91 13.18 1.06
C LEU A 143 -13.68 13.59 0.23
N VAL A 144 -13.55 13.10 -1.00
CA VAL A 144 -12.44 13.45 -1.91
C VAL A 144 -12.47 14.94 -2.25
N ALA A 145 -13.66 15.51 -2.50
CA ALA A 145 -13.81 16.95 -2.70
C ALA A 145 -13.36 17.76 -1.47
N ARG A 146 -13.78 17.38 -0.25
CA ARG A 146 -13.31 18.00 0.99
C ARG A 146 -11.80 17.89 1.16
N CYS A 147 -11.22 16.73 0.83
CA CYS A 147 -9.77 16.54 0.85
C CYS A 147 -9.08 17.53 -0.09
N GLY A 148 -9.61 17.74 -1.30
CA GLY A 148 -9.09 18.73 -2.25
C GLY A 148 -9.07 20.15 -1.66
N SER A 149 -10.20 20.62 -1.14
CA SER A 149 -10.30 21.96 -0.53
C SER A 149 -9.38 22.12 0.68
N ALA A 150 -9.33 21.12 1.56
CA ALA A 150 -8.50 21.16 2.76
C ALA A 150 -7.01 21.10 2.43
N VAL A 151 -6.60 20.26 1.47
CA VAL A 151 -5.20 20.18 1.01
C VAL A 151 -4.76 21.49 0.39
N ALA A 152 -5.61 22.14 -0.41
CA ALA A 152 -5.31 23.46 -0.97
C ALA A 152 -5.07 24.49 0.14
N ALA A 153 -5.91 24.49 1.19
CA ALA A 153 -5.74 25.37 2.36
C ALA A 153 -4.49 25.02 3.21
N MET A 154 -4.09 23.75 3.26
CA MET A 154 -2.93 23.27 4.02
C MET A 154 -1.60 23.34 3.24
N GLY A 155 -1.65 23.51 1.91
CA GLY A 155 -0.58 23.19 0.96
C GLY A 155 0.74 23.95 1.13
N GLY A 156 0.74 25.08 1.85
CA GLY A 156 1.95 25.85 2.17
C GLY A 156 2.40 25.79 3.64
N ALA A 157 1.65 25.10 4.52
CA ALA A 157 1.88 25.19 5.96
C ALA A 157 3.13 24.45 6.46
N SER A 158 3.72 23.56 5.63
CA SER A 158 4.86 22.73 6.02
C SER A 158 6.01 22.91 5.02
N GLY A 159 7.01 23.70 5.42
CA GLY A 159 8.24 23.85 4.64
C GLY A 159 9.06 22.55 4.53
N PRO A 160 10.03 22.48 3.61
CA PRO A 160 10.79 21.25 3.30
C PRO A 160 11.40 20.58 4.52
N GLU A 161 12.00 21.36 5.43
CA GLU A 161 12.60 20.86 6.67
C GLU A 161 11.58 20.15 7.58
N THR A 162 10.40 20.74 7.72
CA THR A 162 9.30 20.18 8.52
C THR A 162 8.78 18.88 7.91
N VAL A 163 8.67 18.82 6.58
CA VAL A 163 8.27 17.62 5.84
C VAL A 163 9.30 16.51 6.04
N ILE A 164 10.59 16.80 5.85
CA ILE A 164 11.66 15.81 6.02
C ILE A 164 11.73 15.29 7.45
N ALA A 165 11.57 16.16 8.46
CA ALA A 165 11.51 15.75 9.86
C ALA A 165 10.31 14.81 10.13
N ALA A 166 9.16 15.08 9.49
CA ALA A 166 8.00 14.21 9.57
C ALA A 166 8.22 12.85 8.90
N ILE A 167 8.87 12.80 7.72
CA ILE A 167 9.27 11.56 7.05
C ILE A 167 10.22 10.76 7.95
N ALA A 168 11.23 11.41 8.53
CA ALA A 168 12.18 10.76 9.44
C ALA A 168 11.51 10.16 10.69
N THR A 169 10.43 10.78 11.17
CA THR A 169 9.63 10.25 12.30
C THR A 169 8.92 8.95 11.91
N ASP A 170 8.35 8.88 10.71
CA ASP A 170 7.68 7.67 10.23
C ASP A 170 8.67 6.58 9.80
N TYR A 171 9.82 6.96 9.24
CA TYR A 171 10.98 6.08 9.06
C TYR A 171 11.40 5.44 10.39
N GLN A 172 11.57 6.25 11.45
CA GLN A 172 11.92 5.74 12.78
C GLN A 172 10.86 4.78 13.33
N ARG A 173 9.58 5.05 13.08
CA ARG A 173 8.48 4.16 13.47
C ARG A 173 8.56 2.81 12.78
N ALA A 174 8.69 2.80 11.45
CA ALA A 174 8.84 1.56 10.67
C ALA A 174 10.11 0.79 11.07
N ARG A 175 11.22 1.50 11.30
CA ARG A 175 12.48 0.95 11.78
C ARG A 175 12.39 0.32 13.17
N ARG A 176 11.65 0.93 14.09
CA ARG A 176 11.45 0.39 15.45
C ARG A 176 10.61 -0.88 15.38
N ARG A 177 9.45 -0.81 14.71
CA ARG A 177 8.55 -1.96 14.55
C ARG A 177 9.30 -3.17 13.99
N GLY A 178 9.99 -3.03 12.86
CA GLY A 178 10.67 -4.19 12.25
C GLY A 178 11.90 -4.71 13.02
N ARG A 179 12.41 -3.99 14.03
CA ARG A 179 13.51 -4.50 14.86
C ARG A 179 13.07 -5.21 16.14
N SER A 180 11.86 -4.96 16.59
CA SER A 180 11.28 -5.59 17.78
C SER A 180 10.13 -6.53 17.45
N ILE A 181 9.92 -6.83 16.16
CA ILE A 181 8.74 -7.57 15.70
C ILE A 181 8.85 -9.05 16.06
N ASP A 182 7.78 -9.60 16.61
CA ASP A 182 7.54 -11.03 16.56
C ASP A 182 6.99 -11.40 15.18
N ILE A 183 7.80 -12.12 14.40
CA ILE A 183 7.43 -12.53 13.03
C ILE A 183 6.40 -13.65 12.99
N SER A 184 6.05 -14.23 14.14
CA SER A 184 4.94 -15.19 14.27
C SER A 184 3.61 -14.50 14.59
N ASP A 185 3.63 -13.22 14.98
CA ASP A 185 2.44 -12.43 15.26
C ASP A 185 1.96 -11.68 13.99
N ASP A 186 0.85 -12.13 13.43
CA ASP A 186 0.22 -11.52 12.25
C ASP A 186 -0.25 -10.08 12.50
N VAL A 187 -0.65 -9.74 13.73
CA VAL A 187 -1.05 -8.38 14.09
C VAL A 187 0.16 -7.45 14.04
N GLU A 188 1.31 -7.88 14.56
CA GLU A 188 2.54 -7.09 14.48
C GLU A 188 3.03 -6.93 13.04
N LEU A 189 2.99 -8.00 12.23
CA LEU A 189 3.32 -7.95 10.80
C LEU A 189 2.40 -7.00 10.04
N HIS A 190 1.11 -7.02 10.35
CA HIS A 190 0.13 -6.11 9.77
C HIS A 190 0.40 -4.64 10.17
N GLU A 191 0.78 -4.39 11.42
CA GLU A 191 1.16 -3.06 11.88
C GLU A 191 2.48 -2.55 11.27
N LEU A 192 3.47 -3.43 11.08
CA LEU A 192 4.67 -3.11 10.31
C LEU A 192 4.31 -2.76 8.87
N ARG A 193 3.44 -3.55 8.23
CA ARG A 193 2.97 -3.27 6.86
C ARG A 193 2.32 -1.91 6.74
N LYS A 194 1.46 -1.50 7.68
CA LYS A 194 0.89 -0.13 7.71
C LYS A 194 1.97 0.95 7.76
N ALA A 195 3.02 0.74 8.56
CA ALA A 195 4.14 1.68 8.67
C ALA A 195 4.95 1.75 7.36
N VAL A 196 5.24 0.61 6.73
CA VAL A 196 5.94 0.53 5.44
C VAL A 196 5.13 1.20 4.33
N ILE A 197 3.81 0.94 4.24
CA ILE A 197 2.92 1.58 3.25
C ILE A 197 3.02 3.09 3.36
N ALA A 198 2.88 3.64 4.57
CA ALA A 198 2.98 5.07 4.77
C ALA A 198 4.34 5.61 4.33
N HIS A 199 5.44 4.99 4.77
CA HIS A 199 6.78 5.45 4.44
C HIS A 199 7.09 5.35 2.93
N ARG A 200 6.59 4.32 2.25
CA ARG A 200 6.72 4.15 0.80
C ARG A 200 6.13 5.34 0.02
N TYR A 201 4.90 5.78 0.36
CA TYR A 201 4.29 6.96 -0.26
C TYR A 201 5.02 8.26 0.10
N GLN A 202 5.59 8.33 1.31
CA GLN A 202 6.36 9.50 1.73
C GLN A 202 7.68 9.62 0.98
N MET A 203 8.32 8.51 0.63
CA MET A 203 9.55 8.51 -0.16
C MET A 203 9.32 8.97 -1.60
N GLU A 204 8.10 8.85 -2.15
CA GLU A 204 7.76 9.45 -3.46
C GLU A 204 7.81 10.98 -3.42
N VAL A 205 7.66 11.61 -2.25
CA VAL A 205 7.82 13.07 -2.10
C VAL A 205 9.28 13.49 -2.24
N ILE A 206 10.22 12.62 -1.82
CA ILE A 206 11.65 12.89 -1.85
C ILE A 206 12.31 12.38 -3.13
N ALA A 207 11.73 11.36 -3.78
CA ALA A 207 12.30 10.75 -4.98
C ALA A 207 12.67 11.75 -6.09
N PRO A 208 11.86 12.80 -6.38
CA PRO A 208 12.23 13.81 -7.37
C PRO A 208 13.52 14.58 -7.07
N CYS A 209 13.96 14.68 -5.80
CA CYS A 209 15.19 15.38 -5.45
C CYS A 209 16.46 14.65 -5.94
N TRP A 210 16.38 13.33 -6.13
CA TRP A 210 17.42 12.54 -6.80
C TRP A 210 16.77 11.29 -7.40
N PRO A 211 16.23 11.37 -8.63
CA PRO A 211 15.39 10.32 -9.21
C PRO A 211 16.08 8.95 -9.24
N ALA A 212 17.33 8.89 -9.69
CA ALA A 212 18.08 7.65 -9.82
C ALA A 212 18.16 6.83 -8.51
N LEU A 213 18.34 7.48 -7.36
CA LEU A 213 18.36 6.81 -6.06
C LEU A 213 16.95 6.66 -5.47
N GLY A 214 16.10 7.68 -5.63
CA GLY A 214 14.75 7.73 -5.10
C GLY A 214 13.84 6.62 -5.64
N GLU A 215 13.89 6.37 -6.94
CA GLU A 215 13.08 5.35 -7.61
C GLU A 215 13.45 3.93 -7.16
N ILE A 216 14.76 3.64 -7.03
CA ILE A 216 15.24 2.37 -6.47
C ILE A 216 14.68 2.17 -5.06
N TRP A 217 14.70 3.22 -4.23
CA TRP A 217 14.20 3.13 -2.87
C TRP A 217 12.69 2.91 -2.78
N VAL A 218 11.92 3.63 -3.60
CA VAL A 218 10.47 3.45 -3.69
C VAL A 218 10.15 2.03 -4.16
N LYS A 219 10.91 1.50 -5.14
CA LYS A 219 10.78 0.12 -5.64
C LYS A 219 11.07 -0.92 -4.54
N GLU A 220 12.15 -0.77 -3.78
CA GLU A 220 12.48 -1.72 -2.71
C GLU A 220 11.45 -1.67 -1.54
N LEU A 221 10.94 -0.48 -1.21
CA LEU A 221 9.85 -0.32 -0.23
C LEU A 221 8.54 -0.93 -0.74
N GLN A 222 8.28 -0.80 -2.03
CA GLN A 222 7.16 -1.42 -2.73
C GLN A 222 7.28 -2.97 -2.68
N ASP A 223 8.48 -3.49 -2.92
CA ASP A 223 8.82 -4.89 -2.79
C ASP A 223 8.62 -5.45 -1.37
N LEU A 224 8.99 -4.67 -0.35
CA LEU A 224 8.75 -5.01 1.05
C LEU A 224 7.24 -5.05 1.36
N ARG A 225 6.51 -4.03 0.91
CA ARG A 225 5.05 -3.92 1.07
C ARG A 225 4.33 -5.14 0.47
N ASP A 226 4.73 -5.55 -0.73
CA ASP A 226 4.08 -6.66 -1.43
C ASP A 226 4.35 -7.99 -0.75
N LYS A 227 5.58 -8.23 -0.27
CA LYS A 227 5.89 -9.45 0.50
C LYS A 227 5.07 -9.55 1.78
N LEU A 228 4.93 -8.44 2.52
CA LEU A 228 4.06 -8.37 3.70
C LEU A 228 2.57 -8.49 3.34
N GLY A 229 2.17 -7.97 2.18
CA GLY A 229 0.80 -8.12 1.66
C GLY A 229 0.46 -9.57 1.35
N HIS A 230 1.30 -10.23 0.56
CA HIS A 230 1.09 -11.63 0.17
C HIS A 230 1.13 -12.57 1.38
N HIS A 231 1.92 -12.27 2.40
CA HIS A 231 1.88 -13.00 3.67
C HIS A 231 0.49 -12.94 4.33
N HIS A 232 -0.09 -11.74 4.38
CA HIS A 232 -1.41 -11.53 4.95
C HIS A 232 -2.52 -12.14 4.10
N ASP A 233 -2.43 -12.03 2.77
CA ASP A 233 -3.39 -12.68 1.86
C ASP A 233 -3.43 -14.20 2.09
N LEU A 234 -2.28 -14.83 2.36
CA LEU A 234 -2.19 -16.25 2.73
C LEU A 234 -2.82 -16.56 4.10
N ALA A 235 -2.70 -15.66 5.08
CA ALA A 235 -3.31 -15.84 6.39
C ALA A 235 -4.85 -15.84 6.28
N VAL A 236 -5.39 -14.90 5.50
CA VAL A 236 -6.83 -14.81 5.20
C VAL A 236 -7.31 -16.05 4.45
N LEU A 237 -6.53 -16.56 3.48
CA LEU A 237 -6.86 -17.79 2.77
C LEU A 237 -6.91 -19.00 3.73
N VAL A 238 -5.94 -19.13 4.63
CA VAL A 238 -5.92 -20.21 5.64
C VAL A 238 -7.13 -20.12 6.56
N GLU A 239 -7.46 -18.93 7.04
CA GLU A 239 -8.65 -18.70 7.88
C GLU A 239 -9.94 -19.12 7.17
N ALA A 240 -10.11 -18.72 5.90
CA ALA A 240 -11.27 -19.09 5.10
C ALA A 240 -11.36 -20.61 4.87
N VAL A 241 -10.24 -21.28 4.57
CA VAL A 241 -10.21 -22.74 4.37
C VAL A 241 -10.57 -23.50 5.64
N LEU A 242 -10.11 -23.02 6.81
CA LEU A 242 -10.40 -23.64 8.10
C LEU A 242 -11.84 -23.40 8.56
N ALA A 243 -12.45 -22.28 8.16
CA ALA A 243 -13.86 -22.02 8.41
C ALA A 243 -14.78 -23.03 7.68
N GLU A 244 -14.33 -23.53 6.53
CA GLU A 244 -15.05 -24.57 5.75
C GLU A 244 -14.86 -25.99 6.31
N GLY A 245 -14.01 -26.19 7.33
CA GLY A 245 -13.79 -27.49 7.97
C GLY A 245 -12.32 -27.81 8.27
N PRO A 246 -12.06 -28.91 9.00
CA PRO A 246 -10.71 -29.28 9.42
C PRO A 246 -9.78 -29.58 8.24
N ALA A 247 -8.52 -29.17 8.38
CA ALA A 247 -7.48 -29.34 7.36
C ALA A 247 -6.52 -30.50 7.69
N GLU A 248 -7.08 -31.67 7.99
CA GLU A 248 -6.29 -32.87 8.34
C GLU A 248 -5.86 -33.68 7.12
N THR A 249 -6.70 -33.72 6.08
CA THR A 249 -6.44 -34.47 4.84
C THR A 249 -7.00 -33.76 3.61
N GLY A 250 -6.60 -34.22 2.43
CA GLY A 250 -7.10 -33.74 1.14
C GLY A 250 -6.66 -32.30 0.80
N TRP A 251 -7.46 -31.63 -0.03
CA TRP A 251 -7.11 -30.31 -0.57
C TRP A 251 -6.93 -29.24 0.50
N ARG A 252 -7.67 -29.31 1.63
CA ARG A 252 -7.57 -28.33 2.72
C ARG A 252 -6.19 -28.38 3.38
N ALA A 253 -5.73 -29.59 3.72
CA ALA A 253 -4.40 -29.80 4.28
C ALA A 253 -3.31 -29.26 3.34
N GLU A 254 -3.43 -29.57 2.05
CA GLU A 254 -2.46 -29.12 1.04
C GLU A 254 -2.42 -27.59 0.90
N VAL A 255 -3.58 -26.91 0.86
CA VAL A 255 -3.64 -25.44 0.84
C VAL A 255 -3.00 -24.84 2.09
N VAL A 256 -3.31 -25.36 3.28
CA VAL A 256 -2.78 -24.86 4.55
C VAL A 256 -1.27 -25.05 4.62
N GLU A 257 -0.76 -26.23 4.31
CA GLU A 257 0.68 -26.51 4.30
C GLU A 257 1.43 -25.66 3.27
N GLY A 258 0.90 -25.58 2.05
CA GLY A 258 1.44 -24.76 0.97
C GLY A 258 1.49 -23.28 1.35
N ALA A 259 0.42 -22.76 1.95
CA ALA A 259 0.32 -21.39 2.41
C ALA A 259 1.31 -21.09 3.54
N GLN A 260 1.38 -21.93 4.58
CA GLN A 260 2.30 -21.75 5.69
C GLN A 260 3.77 -21.83 5.24
N ALA A 261 4.11 -22.76 4.34
CA ALA A 261 5.44 -22.85 3.77
C ALA A 261 5.82 -21.58 2.98
N GLN A 262 4.86 -20.98 2.28
CA GLN A 262 5.06 -19.75 1.54
C GLN A 262 5.12 -18.51 2.44
N GLN A 263 4.29 -18.43 3.49
CA GLN A 263 4.36 -17.39 4.52
C GLN A 263 5.75 -17.33 5.17
N LYS A 264 6.28 -18.47 5.61
CA LYS A 264 7.65 -18.59 6.17
C LYS A 264 8.72 -18.08 5.21
N LYS A 265 8.55 -18.25 3.89
CA LYS A 265 9.48 -17.72 2.87
C LYS A 265 9.33 -16.22 2.68
N LEU A 266 8.10 -15.72 2.62
CA LEU A 266 7.79 -14.29 2.42
C LEU A 266 8.25 -13.45 3.60
N VAL A 267 7.95 -13.86 4.84
CA VAL A 267 8.31 -13.10 6.04
C VAL A 267 9.83 -12.98 6.19
N ARG A 268 10.59 -14.06 5.94
CA ARG A 268 12.07 -14.01 5.94
C ARG A 268 12.63 -13.02 4.93
N ARG A 269 12.10 -13.03 3.69
CA ARG A 269 12.52 -12.09 2.65
C ARG A 269 12.11 -10.66 2.97
N ALA A 270 10.91 -10.45 3.50
CA ALA A 270 10.44 -9.15 3.96
C ALA A 270 11.34 -8.60 5.07
N MET A 271 11.68 -9.40 6.08
CA MET A 271 12.53 -8.95 7.19
C MET A 271 13.96 -8.63 6.75
N ARG A 272 14.51 -9.37 5.78
CA ARG A 272 15.79 -9.01 5.16
C ARG A 272 15.74 -7.63 4.49
N LEU A 273 14.71 -7.37 3.68
CA LEU A 273 14.52 -6.06 3.05
C LEU A 273 14.28 -4.95 4.07
N GLN A 274 13.48 -5.22 5.10
CA GLN A 274 13.25 -4.29 6.20
C GLN A 274 14.57 -3.92 6.89
N ALA A 275 15.41 -4.91 7.21
CA ALA A 275 16.70 -4.67 7.84
C ALA A 275 17.61 -3.79 6.96
N CYS A 276 17.69 -4.05 5.64
CA CYS A 276 18.47 -3.25 4.71
C CYS A 276 17.92 -1.82 4.55
N LEU A 277 16.62 -1.68 4.29
CA LEU A 277 15.98 -0.39 4.03
C LEU A 277 15.98 0.53 5.24
N PHE A 278 15.91 -0.04 6.44
CA PHE A 278 15.86 0.69 7.71
C PHE A 278 17.15 0.57 8.54
N ALA A 279 18.28 0.21 7.91
CA ALA A 279 19.57 0.06 8.59
C ALA A 279 20.05 1.39 9.21
N GLU A 280 19.95 2.48 8.44
CA GLU A 280 20.43 3.81 8.81
C GLU A 280 19.70 4.34 10.06
N ARG A 281 20.43 5.05 10.94
CA ARG A 281 19.80 5.71 12.09
C ARG A 281 18.96 6.90 11.61
N PRO A 282 17.86 7.27 12.30
CA PRO A 282 16.95 8.32 11.82
C PRO A 282 17.59 9.70 11.61
N LYS A 283 18.55 10.10 12.46
CA LYS A 283 19.23 11.41 12.37
C LYS A 283 20.07 11.53 11.07
N PRO A 284 21.00 10.59 10.77
CA PRO A 284 21.68 10.55 9.47
C PRO A 284 20.74 10.50 8.27
N PHE A 285 19.69 9.66 8.32
CA PHE A 285 18.69 9.55 7.27
C PHE A 285 18.06 10.93 6.97
N ALA A 286 17.58 11.62 8.00
CA ALA A 286 16.99 12.96 7.86
C ALA A 286 17.99 13.97 7.28
N ARG A 287 19.24 13.96 7.74
CA ARG A 287 20.31 14.83 7.23
C ARG A 287 20.56 14.58 5.74
N ARG A 288 20.57 13.31 5.31
CA ARG A 288 20.75 12.94 3.90
C ARG A 288 19.57 13.41 3.04
N MET A 289 18.33 13.25 3.51
CA MET A 289 17.15 13.72 2.75
C MET A 289 17.14 15.24 2.59
N ARG A 290 17.57 16.00 3.62
CA ARG A 290 17.77 17.45 3.49
C ARG A 290 18.83 17.83 2.48
N ALA A 291 19.95 17.11 2.48
CA ALA A 291 21.02 17.38 1.52
C ALA A 291 20.51 17.20 0.07
N TYR A 292 19.71 16.16 -0.17
CA TYR A 292 19.08 15.94 -1.49
C TYR A 292 18.11 17.06 -1.84
N ALA A 293 17.20 17.43 -0.93
CA ALA A 293 16.24 18.50 -1.17
C ALA A 293 16.91 19.86 -1.41
N LYS A 294 17.98 20.19 -0.66
CA LYS A 294 18.74 21.43 -0.83
C LYS A 294 19.50 21.44 -2.16
N ALA A 295 20.12 20.32 -2.54
CA ALA A 295 20.85 20.22 -3.81
C ALA A 295 19.92 20.35 -5.02
N ALA A 296 18.74 19.70 -4.97
CA ALA A 296 17.73 19.82 -6.02
C ALA A 296 17.23 21.26 -6.17
N HIS A 297 16.98 21.96 -5.06
CA HIS A 297 16.53 23.35 -5.11
C HIS A 297 17.60 24.34 -5.61
N ALA A 298 18.89 24.02 -5.45
CA ALA A 298 19.98 24.88 -5.94
C ALA A 298 20.23 24.72 -7.46
N ALA A 299 19.62 23.72 -8.10
CA ALA A 299 19.73 23.46 -9.53
C ALA A 299 18.54 24.01 -10.35
N ASP A 300 17.52 24.56 -9.69
CA ASP A 300 16.39 25.29 -10.26
C ASP A 300 16.67 26.80 -10.27
#